data_AF-A0A4Y2Q268-F1
#
_entry.id   AF-A0A4Y2Q268-F1
#
_cell.length_a   1.000
_cell.length_b   1.000
_cell.length_c   1.000
_cell.angle_alpha   90.00
_cell.angle_beta   90.00
_cell.angle_gamma   90.00
#
_symmetry.space_group_name_H-M   'P 1'
#
loop_
_entity.id
_entity.type
_entity.pdbx_description
1 polymer ?
#
loop_
_entity_poly.entity_id
_entity_poly.type
_entity_poly.pdbx_seq_one_letter_code
_entity_poly.pdbx_strand_id
1 'polypeptide(L)'
;MVVFEVGNEKEHEKWRLNNETTVFIAEMVAVREAVNYFKRRQIAKANIISDSRSALVSIESLEENRNFILDIKNSLQDTNSNALLWWTNTHAGNKGNERAYYFAKKATGKQEIHFYFCKTKHQRKTEMRKNTRQNWQNF
;
A
#
# COMPACT_ATOMS: atom_id res chain seq x y z
N MET A 1 -5.03 -1.55 -6.47
CA MET A 1 -4.45 -0.82 -7.61
C MET A 1 -5.51 -0.67 -8.69
N VAL A 2 -5.56 0.47 -9.37
CA VAL A 2 -6.41 0.69 -10.55
C VAL A 2 -5.52 1.26 -11.66
N VAL A 3 -5.71 0.77 -12.87
CA VAL A 3 -4.95 1.16 -14.06
C VAL A 3 -5.85 2.03 -14.93
N PHE A 4 -5.37 3.23 -15.23
CA PHE A 4 -6.03 4.15 -16.14
C PHE A 4 -5.19 4.35 -17.40
N GLU A 5 -5.87 4.38 -18.54
CA GLU A 5 -5.27 4.69 -19.84
C GLU A 5 -6.21 5.64 -20.58
N VAL A 6 -5.68 6.79 -21.01
CA VAL A 6 -6.44 7.86 -21.70
C VAL A 6 -7.73 8.23 -20.93
N GLY A 7 -7.61 8.40 -19.60
CA GLY A 7 -8.70 8.83 -18.73
C GLY A 7 -9.74 7.76 -18.37
N ASN A 8 -9.62 6.54 -18.88
CA ASN A 8 -10.56 5.45 -18.63
C ASN A 8 -9.92 4.37 -17.74
N GLU A 9 -10.71 3.82 -16.81
CA GLU A 9 -10.33 2.62 -16.04
C GLU A 9 -10.22 1.43 -17.00
N LYS A 10 -9.07 0.76 -16.99
CA LYS A 10 -8.83 -0.46 -17.79
C LYS A 10 -8.90 -1.71 -16.94
N GLU A 11 -8.10 -1.72 -15.89
CA GLU A 11 -7.94 -2.89 -15.02
C GLU A 11 -7.88 -2.45 -13.56
N HIS A 12 -8.23 -3.37 -12.66
CA HIS A 12 -8.04 -3.17 -11.23
C HIS A 12 -7.67 -4.50 -10.57
N GLU A 13 -6.80 -4.41 -9.58
CA GLU A 13 -6.42 -5.53 -8.73
C GLU A 13 -6.57 -5.13 -7.27
N LYS A 14 -7.03 -6.06 -6.43
CA LYS A 14 -7.29 -5.84 -5.02
C LYS A 14 -6.81 -7.03 -4.19
N TRP A 15 -6.10 -6.73 -3.11
CA TRP A 15 -5.54 -7.73 -2.21
C TRP A 15 -6.06 -7.47 -0.80
N ARG A 16 -6.48 -8.54 -0.13
CA ARG A 16 -6.82 -8.46 1.28
C ARG A 16 -5.55 -8.60 2.11
N LEU A 17 -5.33 -7.66 3.02
CA LEU A 17 -4.31 -7.76 4.05
C LEU A 17 -4.96 -8.24 5.36
N ASN A 18 -4.19 -8.87 6.24
CA ASN A 18 -4.70 -9.23 7.57
C ASN A 18 -5.07 -7.97 8.38
N ASN A 19 -6.02 -8.10 9.30
CA ASN A 19 -6.63 -6.98 10.05
C ASN A 19 -5.63 -6.20 10.92
N GLU A 20 -4.43 -6.73 11.13
CA GLU A 20 -3.36 -6.14 11.94
C GLU A 20 -2.50 -5.16 11.15
N THR A 21 -2.64 -5.16 9.81
CA THR A 21 -1.86 -4.34 8.91
C THR A 21 -2.14 -2.85 9.12
N THR A 22 -1.08 -2.05 9.20
CA THR A 22 -1.20 -0.59 9.27
C THR A 22 -1.51 0.00 7.90
N VAL A 23 -2.15 1.17 7.87
CA VAL A 23 -2.42 1.90 6.62
C VAL A 23 -1.13 2.09 5.82
N PHE A 24 -0.03 2.50 6.47
CA PHE A 24 1.27 2.65 5.82
C PHE A 24 1.74 1.39 5.06
N ILE A 25 1.60 0.20 5.67
CA ILE A 25 1.99 -1.05 5.01
C ILE A 25 1.02 -1.39 3.87
N ALA A 26 -0.27 -1.14 4.04
CA ALA A 26 -1.24 -1.34 2.96
C ALA A 26 -0.94 -0.46 1.73
N GLU A 27 -0.58 0.80 1.95
CA GLU A 27 -0.15 1.72 0.89
C GLU A 27 1.13 1.25 0.21
N MET A 28 2.13 0.79 0.97
CA MET A 28 3.36 0.25 0.41
C MET A 28 3.12 -1.03 -0.41
N VAL A 29 2.22 -1.91 0.03
CA VAL A 29 1.81 -3.09 -0.75
C VAL A 29 1.13 -2.64 -2.04
N ALA A 30 0.27 -1.63 -2.01
CA ALA A 30 -0.37 -1.10 -3.21
C ALA A 30 0.67 -0.59 -4.22
N VAL A 31 1.72 0.10 -3.77
CA VAL A 31 2.83 0.54 -4.63
C VAL A 31 3.62 -0.66 -5.16
N ARG A 32 4.00 -1.61 -4.30
CA ARG A 32 4.71 -2.83 -4.71
C ARG A 32 3.97 -3.58 -5.81
N GLU A 33 2.67 -3.79 -5.63
CA GLU A 33 1.88 -4.51 -6.62
C GLU A 33 1.68 -3.71 -7.91
N ALA A 34 1.66 -2.37 -7.85
CA ALA A 34 1.69 -1.55 -9.06
C ALA A 34 3.00 -1.73 -9.86
N VAL A 35 4.14 -1.78 -9.17
CA VAL A 35 5.44 -2.06 -9.80
C VAL A 35 5.47 -3.47 -10.40
N ASN A 36 4.98 -4.47 -9.65
CA ASN A 36 4.86 -5.84 -10.16
C ASN A 36 3.96 -5.91 -11.40
N TYR A 37 2.85 -5.17 -11.41
CA TYR A 37 1.98 -5.09 -12.56
C TYR A 37 2.72 -4.55 -13.80
N PHE A 38 3.52 -3.49 -13.65
CA PHE A 38 4.33 -2.96 -14.75
C PHE A 38 5.34 -3.97 -15.27
N LYS A 39 6.02 -4.67 -14.37
CA LYS A 39 6.94 -5.78 -14.73
C LYS A 39 6.22 -6.85 -15.54
N ARG A 40 5.09 -7.36 -15.02
CA ARG A 40 4.31 -8.43 -15.66
C ARG A 40 3.78 -8.03 -17.03
N ARG A 41 3.35 -6.77 -17.20
CA ARG A 41 2.79 -6.24 -18.45
C ARG A 41 3.84 -5.65 -19.40
N GLN A 42 5.12 -5.62 -19.01
CA GLN A 42 6.23 -5.02 -19.78
C GLN A 42 5.94 -3.57 -20.21
N ILE A 43 5.34 -2.77 -19.32
CA ILE A 43 4.96 -1.38 -19.63
C ILE A 43 6.21 -0.51 -19.63
N ALA A 44 6.53 0.16 -20.74
CA ALA A 44 7.77 0.95 -20.87
C ALA A 44 7.77 2.26 -20.05
N LYS A 45 6.60 2.88 -19.83
CA LYS A 45 6.48 4.14 -19.08
C LYS A 45 5.14 4.20 -18.36
N ALA A 46 5.16 4.49 -17.07
CA ALA A 46 3.94 4.60 -16.26
C ALA A 46 4.13 5.59 -15.11
N ASN A 47 3.01 6.11 -14.61
CA ASN A 47 2.98 6.94 -13.42
C ASN A 47 2.29 6.16 -12.29
N ILE A 48 2.93 6.01 -11.13
CA ILE A 48 2.28 5.54 -9.90
C ILE A 48 1.81 6.78 -9.16
N ILE A 49 0.49 6.92 -9.02
CA ILE A 49 -0.12 8.01 -8.29
C ILE A 49 -0.60 7.45 -6.96
N SER A 50 -0.13 8.02 -5.85
CA SER A 50 -0.54 7.65 -4.50
C SER A 50 -0.91 8.87 -3.69
N ASP A 51 -1.94 8.75 -2.85
CA ASP A 51 -2.30 9.77 -1.87
C ASP A 51 -1.51 9.65 -0.55
N SER A 52 -0.73 8.59 -0.41
CA SER A 52 0.12 8.33 0.75
C SER A 52 1.49 8.97 0.62
N ARG A 53 1.59 10.23 1.07
CA ARG A 53 2.87 10.96 1.11
C ARG A 53 3.94 10.20 1.90
N SER A 54 3.56 9.52 2.98
CA SER A 54 4.50 8.73 3.78
C SER A 54 5.06 7.53 3.02
N ALA A 55 4.25 6.87 2.18
CA ALA A 55 4.74 5.78 1.34
C ALA A 55 5.77 6.29 0.32
N LEU A 56 5.44 7.37 -0.40
CA LEU A 56 6.31 7.95 -1.42
C LEU A 56 7.65 8.42 -0.83
N VAL A 57 7.61 9.18 0.28
CA VAL A 57 8.83 9.66 0.95
C VAL A 57 9.72 8.50 1.42
N SER A 58 9.14 7.41 1.94
CA SER A 58 9.93 6.24 2.34
C SER A 58 10.57 5.52 1.16
N ILE A 59 9.93 5.49 -0.01
CA ILE A 59 10.50 4.90 -1.23
C ILE A 59 11.62 5.79 -1.80
N GLU A 60 11.51 7.10 -1.71
CA GLU A 60 12.54 8.03 -2.20
C GLU A 60 13.69 8.25 -1.21
N SER A 61 13.48 7.98 0.08
CA SER A 61 14.47 8.22 1.14
C SER A 61 15.68 7.29 0.99
N LEU A 62 16.89 7.86 0.95
CA LEU A 62 18.14 7.10 0.95
C LEU A 62 18.44 6.42 2.30
N GLU A 63 17.88 6.92 3.40
CA GLU A 63 18.11 6.41 4.76
C GLU A 63 17.21 5.21 5.11
N GLU A 64 16.22 4.92 4.27
CA GLU A 64 15.26 3.85 4.51
C GLU A 64 15.86 2.48 4.21
N ASN A 65 16.07 1.70 5.28
CA ASN A 65 16.78 0.41 5.27
C ASN A 65 15.87 -0.80 5.56
N ARG A 66 14.55 -0.63 5.66
CA ARG A 66 13.64 -1.77 5.82
C ARG A 66 13.62 -2.60 4.54
N ASN A 67 13.98 -3.89 4.63
CA ASN A 67 14.06 -4.82 3.49
C ASN A 67 12.86 -4.73 2.53
N PHE A 68 11.63 -4.73 3.08
CA PHE A 68 10.42 -4.63 2.27
C PHE A 68 10.35 -3.37 1.39
N ILE A 69 10.90 -2.24 1.85
CA ILE A 69 10.95 -1.00 1.06
C ILE A 69 12.11 -1.03 0.07
N LEU A 70 13.25 -1.61 0.46
CA LEU A 70 14.37 -1.85 -0.45
C LEU A 70 13.95 -2.75 -1.62
N ASP A 71 13.14 -3.78 -1.38
CA ASP A 71 12.61 -4.65 -2.45
C ASP A 71 11.76 -3.88 -3.47
N ILE A 72 10.98 -2.89 -3.00
CA ILE A 72 10.18 -2.01 -3.86
C ILE A 72 11.10 -1.09 -4.66
N LYS A 73 12.10 -0.46 -4.02
CA LYS A 73 13.08 0.40 -4.67
C LYS A 73 13.88 -0.34 -5.74
N ASN A 74 14.41 -1.51 -5.40
CA ASN A 74 15.13 -2.37 -6.34
C ASN A 74 14.19 -2.76 -7.48
N SER A 75 12.93 -3.09 -7.19
CA SER A 75 11.97 -3.42 -8.24
C SER A 75 11.66 -2.25 -9.18
N LEU A 76 11.67 -1.01 -8.70
CA LEU A 76 11.53 0.19 -9.52
C LEU A 76 12.79 0.46 -10.37
N GLN A 77 13.98 0.09 -9.88
CA GLN A 77 15.24 0.25 -10.62
C GLN A 77 15.44 -0.85 -11.66
N ASP A 78 15.07 -2.08 -11.33
CA ASP A 78 15.21 -3.26 -12.19
C ASP A 78 14.22 -3.27 -13.37
N THR A 79 13.18 -2.45 -13.31
CA THR A 79 12.27 -2.32 -14.44
C THR A 79 12.93 -1.50 -15.54
N ASN A 80 12.96 -2.03 -16.77
CA ASN A 80 13.13 -1.22 -17.99
C ASN A 80 12.01 -0.17 -18.15
N SER A 81 11.00 -0.21 -17.28
CA SER A 81 9.92 0.76 -17.15
C SER A 81 10.41 2.05 -16.49
N ASN A 82 10.21 3.18 -17.15
CA ASN A 82 10.36 4.49 -16.52
C ASN A 82 9.10 4.78 -15.67
N ALA A 83 9.07 4.24 -14.46
CA ALA A 83 7.99 4.43 -13.50
C ALA A 83 8.24 5.69 -12.67
N LEU A 84 7.38 6.71 -12.83
CA LEU A 84 7.45 7.94 -12.03
C LEU A 84 6.45 7.89 -10.88
N LEU A 85 6.89 8.30 -9.69
CA LEU A 85 6.04 8.41 -8.51
C LEU A 85 5.44 9.82 -8.42
N TRP A 86 4.14 9.92 -8.20
CA TRP A 86 3.42 11.18 -8.05
C TRP A 86 2.53 11.17 -6.83
N TRP A 87 2.56 12.25 -6.07
CA TRP A 87 1.63 12.47 -4.98
C TRP A 87 0.33 13.11 -5.48
N THR A 88 -0.81 12.65 -4.96
CA THR A 88 -2.11 13.29 -5.17
C THR A 88 -2.81 13.57 -3.85
N ASN A 89 -3.69 14.56 -3.82
CA ASN A 89 -4.50 14.85 -2.64
C ASN A 89 -5.80 14.03 -2.69
N THR A 90 -6.16 13.38 -1.57
CA THR A 90 -7.40 12.60 -1.38
C THR A 90 -8.67 13.35 -1.75
N HIS A 91 -8.65 14.69 -1.69
CA HIS A 91 -9.82 15.55 -1.91
C HIS A 91 -9.82 16.29 -3.26
N ALA A 92 -8.91 15.95 -4.17
CA ALA A 92 -8.80 16.63 -5.46
C ALA A 92 -9.80 16.14 -6.54
N GLY A 93 -10.77 15.28 -6.19
CA GLY A 93 -11.71 14.71 -7.17
C GLY A 93 -11.04 13.80 -8.21
N ASN A 94 -9.89 13.20 -7.86
CA ASN A 94 -9.19 12.29 -8.76
C ASN A 94 -9.94 10.96 -8.83
N LYS A 95 -10.63 10.73 -9.95
CA LYS A 95 -11.39 9.50 -10.23
C LYS A 95 -10.58 8.23 -9.98
N GLY A 96 -9.28 8.24 -10.30
CA GLY A 96 -8.40 7.10 -10.06
C GLY A 96 -8.16 6.82 -8.59
N ASN A 97 -7.98 7.87 -7.79
CA ASN A 97 -7.77 7.75 -6.35
C ASN A 97 -9.04 7.25 -5.64
N GLU A 98 -10.19 7.86 -5.95
CA GLU A 98 -11.49 7.45 -5.41
C GLU A 98 -11.78 5.98 -5.72
N ARG A 99 -11.45 5.55 -6.95
CA ARG A 99 -11.63 4.17 -7.38
C ARG A 99 -10.67 3.21 -6.67
N ALA A 100 -9.41 3.60 -6.49
CA ALA A 100 -8.45 2.80 -5.71
C ALA A 100 -8.91 2.62 -4.27
N TYR A 101 -9.38 3.70 -3.63
CA TYR A 101 -9.92 3.68 -2.28
C TYR A 101 -11.18 2.80 -2.17
N TYR A 102 -12.08 2.86 -3.15
CA TYR A 102 -13.23 1.96 -3.24
C TYR A 102 -12.82 0.49 -3.27
N PHE A 103 -11.80 0.14 -4.06
CA PHE A 103 -11.32 -1.24 -4.12
C PHE A 103 -10.57 -1.67 -2.85
N ALA A 104 -9.84 -0.77 -2.20
CA ALA A 104 -9.22 -1.02 -0.91
C ALA A 104 -10.29 -1.38 0.14
N LYS A 105 -11.38 -0.61 0.23
CA LYS A 105 -12.53 -0.94 1.09
C LYS A 105 -13.19 -2.27 0.73
N LYS A 106 -13.35 -2.58 -0.55
CA LYS A 106 -13.89 -3.89 -0.96
C LYS A 106 -12.96 -5.05 -0.60
N ALA A 107 -11.64 -4.83 -0.59
CA ALA A 107 -10.67 -5.87 -0.24
C ALA A 107 -10.77 -6.29 1.23
N THR A 108 -11.11 -5.36 2.14
CA THR A 108 -11.32 -5.66 3.57
C THR A 108 -12.55 -6.51 3.85
N GLY A 109 -13.36 -6.83 2.83
CA GLY A 109 -14.49 -7.76 2.93
C GLY A 109 -14.22 -9.16 2.37
N LYS A 110 -13.08 -9.42 1.70
CA LYS A 110 -12.79 -10.77 1.13
C LYS A 110 -12.57 -11.79 2.25
N GLN A 111 -12.91 -13.06 2.06
CA GLN A 111 -12.58 -14.09 3.05
C GLN A 111 -11.09 -14.44 3.03
N GLU A 112 -10.53 -14.58 1.82
CA GLU A 112 -9.13 -14.91 1.61
C GLU A 112 -8.20 -13.73 1.89
N ILE A 113 -7.21 -13.93 2.77
CA ILE A 113 -6.14 -13.00 3.05
C ILE A 113 -4.96 -13.29 2.13
N HIS A 114 -4.54 -12.29 1.36
CA HIS A 114 -3.47 -12.41 0.36
C HIS A 114 -2.10 -12.12 0.98
N PHE A 115 -2.04 -11.18 1.94
CA PHE A 115 -0.80 -10.79 2.60
C PHE A 115 -0.97 -10.73 4.12
N TYR A 116 0.01 -11.28 4.83
CA TYR A 116 0.08 -11.26 6.28
C TYR A 116 1.24 -10.40 6.74
N PHE A 117 0.95 -9.44 7.61
CA PHE A 117 1.94 -8.59 8.26
C PHE A 117 1.79 -8.67 9.78
N CYS A 118 2.91 -8.78 10.48
CA CYS A 118 2.92 -8.83 11.93
C CYS A 118 2.54 -7.48 12.54
N LYS A 119 1.83 -7.51 13.68
CA LYS A 119 1.60 -6.32 14.52
C LYS A 119 2.91 -5.58 14.80
N THR A 120 2.85 -4.27 14.61
CA THR A 120 3.93 -3.35 15.01
C THR A 120 4.22 -3.46 16.50
N LYS A 121 5.44 -3.11 16.92
CA LYS A 121 5.82 -3.05 18.35
C LYS A 121 4.84 -2.16 19.15
N HIS A 122 4.38 -1.08 18.53
CA HIS A 122 3.40 -0.15 19.12
C HIS A 122 2.04 -0.83 19.34
N GLN A 123 1.48 -1.49 18.31
CA GLN A 123 0.20 -2.21 18.44
C GLN A 123 0.26 -3.27 19.54
N ARG A 124 1.34 -4.06 19.59
CA ARG A 124 1.56 -5.07 20.65
C ARG A 124 1.59 -4.44 22.05
N LYS A 125 2.33 -3.34 22.23
CA LYS A 125 2.37 -2.62 23.52
C LYS A 125 0.99 -2.08 23.92
N THR A 126 0.23 -1.54 22.97
CA THR A 126 -1.12 -1.02 23.24
C THR A 126 -2.09 -2.13 23.66
N GLU A 127 -2.01 -3.29 23.01
CA GLU A 127 -2.82 -4.46 23.36
C GLU A 127 -2.47 -5.01 24.74
N MET A 128 -1.17 -5.15 25.06
CA MET A 128 -0.73 -5.53 26.41
C MET A 128 -1.30 -4.57 27.47
N ARG A 129 -1.21 -3.25 27.25
CA ARG A 129 -1.75 -2.24 28.17
C ARG A 129 -3.28 -2.36 28.33
N LYS A 130 -4.02 -2.64 27.26
CA LYS A 130 -5.48 -2.87 27.32
C LYS A 130 -5.80 -4.11 28.14
N ASN A 131 -5.11 -5.22 27.89
CA ASN A 131 -5.32 -6.47 28.63
C ASN A 131 -5.00 -6.31 30.11
N THR A 132 -3.90 -5.64 30.45
CA THR A 132 -3.57 -5.32 31.85
C THR A 132 -4.67 -4.49 32.50
N ARG A 133 -5.15 -3.42 31.85
CA ARG A 133 -6.26 -2.59 32.38
C ARG A 133 -7.55 -3.38 32.57
N GLN A 134 -7.91 -4.23 31.62
CA GLN A 134 -9.11 -5.07 31.71
C GLN A 134 -9.02 -6.03 32.89
N ASN A 135 -7.86 -6.65 33.09
CA ASN A 135 -7.64 -7.53 34.22
C ASN A 135 -7.76 -6.78 35.56
N TRP A 136 -7.20 -5.57 35.67
CA TRP A 136 -7.32 -4.75 36.88
C TRP A 136 -8.75 -4.29 37.20
N GLN A 137 -9.60 -4.09 36.19
CA GLN A 137 -11.00 -3.71 36.38
C GLN A 137 -11.91 -4.89 36.73
N ASN A 138 -11.43 -6.11 36.55
CA ASN A 138 -12.15 -7.35 36.86
C ASN A 138 -11.76 -7.92 38.25
N PHE A 139 -10.95 -7.18 39.03
CA PHE A 139 -10.70 -7.37 40.46
C PHE A 139 -11.45 -6.31 41.25
#